data_AF-A0A2I0KB50-F1
#
_entry.id   AF-A0A2I0KB50-F1
#
_cell.length_a   1.000
_cell.length_b   1.000
_cell.length_c   1.000
_cell.angle_alpha   90.00
_cell.angle_beta   90.00
_cell.angle_gamma   90.00
#
_symmetry.space_group_name_H-M   'P 1'
#
loop_
_entity.id
_entity.type
_entity.pdbx_description
1 polymer ?
#
loop_
_entity_poly.entity_id
_entity_poly.type
_entity_poly.pdbx_seq_one_letter_code
_entity_poly.pdbx_strand_id
1 'polypeptide(L)'
;MQESGGTEQVPMQFVAALLSQIEGCNDLSSVAEEKGIMDATMEAVKFAVGSCSEASQNIIVEKTCSILSSSSYFSVDEYSFPTLPIEMEGLLSTNELESMPAKEKWVLSLFASVIIALHPTTHISNVRAAIHLFMRTFLKGHIPSAQALGSIVNKLCPRQNGERVPSDCSLEEAIDLIFNLSMRYPGKSKITLSDICHAASTNKSLQISALVGLAWIGKGLLMRGHDKVKDITMIFLECFLPTDGMSSKQASPEEEQDQNLHSSVMKYAADSFRILMSDSEDCLNRRFHPIIRPLYKQRFFSIMLPIFQSLFVKCDSSLTRSLLYRAFAHVVCEAPLIAVLGEAKKLIPLLVDAILIFSKDDAGKDLMYSLLLVLSGILMDKNGQDAVIDNASMIINCLISSITYPHMMPVRETGLQCLFAMSTLPHTRVYPLRTQVLQAIARVLDDPKRVVRLEAVRCRQAWSFLC
;
A
#
# COMPACT_ATOMS: atom_id res chain seq x y z
N MET A 1 6.31 -39.79 -2.25
CA MET A 1 6.69 -39.94 -3.66
C MET A 1 5.59 -40.72 -4.36
N GLN A 2 4.68 -40.01 -5.03
CA GLN A 2 3.79 -40.57 -6.06
C GLN A 2 3.23 -39.39 -6.88
N GLU A 3 3.70 -39.31 -8.12
CA GLU A 3 3.11 -38.69 -9.32
C GLU A 3 2.42 -37.31 -9.23
N SER A 4 3.21 -36.24 -9.38
CA SER A 4 2.73 -34.90 -9.81
C SER A 4 3.30 -34.45 -11.16
N GLY A 5 4.09 -35.30 -11.84
CA GLY A 5 4.83 -34.90 -13.05
C GLY A 5 3.97 -34.44 -14.23
N GLY A 6 2.69 -34.86 -14.29
CA GLY A 6 1.77 -34.46 -15.35
C GLY A 6 1.00 -33.15 -15.10
N THR A 7 0.80 -32.75 -13.84
CA THR A 7 -0.05 -31.58 -13.52
C THR A 7 0.68 -30.25 -13.70
N GLU A 8 2.00 -30.24 -13.54
CA GLU A 8 2.85 -29.07 -13.75
C GLU A 8 3.20 -28.84 -15.24
N GLN A 9 3.14 -29.90 -16.05
CA GLN A 9 3.49 -29.81 -17.46
C GLN A 9 2.59 -28.82 -18.22
N VAL A 10 1.30 -28.76 -17.86
CA VAL A 10 0.33 -27.83 -18.45
C VAL A 10 0.66 -26.36 -18.16
N PRO A 11 0.81 -25.89 -16.91
CA PRO A 11 1.16 -24.50 -16.62
C PRO A 11 2.54 -24.11 -17.19
N MET A 12 3.53 -25.00 -17.14
CA MET A 12 4.84 -24.75 -17.73
C MET A 12 4.75 -24.56 -19.25
N GLN A 13 4.06 -25.46 -19.96
CA GLN A 13 3.88 -25.38 -21.41
C GLN A 13 3.07 -24.15 -21.82
N PHE A 14 2.04 -23.78 -21.05
CA PHE A 14 1.28 -22.56 -21.26
C PHE A 14 2.18 -21.32 -21.25
N VAL A 15 2.99 -21.14 -20.21
CA VAL A 15 3.90 -19.99 -20.09
C VAL A 15 4.95 -20.02 -21.20
N ALA A 16 5.55 -21.18 -21.46
CA ALA A 16 6.56 -21.32 -22.49
C ALA A 16 6.01 -21.02 -23.90
N ALA A 17 4.80 -21.48 -24.22
CA ALA A 17 4.15 -21.21 -25.50
C ALA A 17 3.83 -19.71 -25.64
N LEU A 18 3.26 -19.09 -24.60
CA LEU A 18 2.95 -17.66 -24.58
C LEU A 18 4.21 -16.81 -24.82
N LEU A 19 5.30 -17.09 -24.10
CA LEU A 19 6.56 -16.37 -24.24
C LEU A 19 7.11 -16.48 -25.68
N SER A 20 7.07 -17.66 -26.30
CA SER A 20 7.50 -17.83 -27.69
C SER A 20 6.61 -17.11 -28.70
N GLN A 21 5.29 -17.04 -28.47
CA GLN A 21 4.40 -16.29 -29.35
C GLN A 21 4.69 -14.78 -29.28
N ILE A 22 4.99 -14.26 -28.09
CA ILE A 22 5.31 -12.84 -27.92
C ILE A 22 6.66 -12.50 -28.54
N GLU A 23 7.65 -13.38 -28.40
CA GLU A 23 8.95 -13.25 -29.06
C GLU A 23 8.81 -13.15 -30.60
N GLY A 24 7.96 -14.00 -31.20
CA GLY A 24 7.72 -14.03 -32.64
C GLY A 24 6.74 -12.97 -33.19
N CYS A 25 6.01 -12.26 -32.33
CA CYS A 25 5.01 -11.29 -32.76
C CYS A 25 5.64 -9.90 -32.98
N ASN A 26 5.41 -9.31 -34.16
CA ASN A 26 5.88 -7.95 -34.49
C ASN A 26 4.77 -6.89 -34.41
N ASP A 27 3.50 -7.27 -34.51
CA ASP A 27 2.33 -6.38 -34.50
C ASP A 27 1.37 -6.69 -33.34
N LEU A 28 1.73 -6.25 -32.12
CA LEU A 28 0.87 -6.31 -30.93
C LEU A 28 -0.02 -5.05 -30.75
N SER A 29 0.03 -4.10 -31.69
CA SER A 29 -0.62 -2.79 -31.57
C SER A 29 -2.13 -2.86 -31.42
N SER A 30 -2.80 -3.82 -32.08
CA SER A 30 -4.28 -3.98 -32.01
C SER A 30 -4.78 -4.62 -30.71
N VAL A 31 -3.96 -5.46 -30.05
CA VAL A 31 -4.31 -6.13 -28.78
C VAL A 31 -3.90 -5.29 -27.57
N ALA A 32 -2.91 -4.40 -27.73
CA ALA A 32 -2.41 -3.54 -26.67
C ALA A 32 -3.40 -2.47 -26.18
N GLU A 33 -4.46 -2.20 -26.95
CA GLU A 33 -5.53 -1.27 -26.55
C GLU A 33 -6.49 -1.89 -25.52
N GLU A 34 -6.58 -3.23 -25.44
CA GLU A 34 -7.41 -3.93 -24.46
C GLU A 34 -6.63 -4.24 -23.18
N LYS A 35 -6.49 -3.23 -22.31
CA LYS A 35 -5.86 -3.34 -20.98
C LYS A 35 -6.30 -4.59 -20.18
N GLY A 36 -7.57 -5.00 -20.32
CA GLY A 36 -8.12 -6.19 -19.65
C GLY A 36 -7.49 -7.52 -20.08
N ILE A 37 -7.07 -7.68 -21.35
CA ILE A 37 -6.43 -8.92 -21.81
C ILE A 37 -5.04 -9.04 -21.17
N MET A 38 -4.29 -7.95 -21.14
CA MET A 38 -2.96 -7.91 -20.55
C MET A 38 -3.01 -8.23 -19.05
N ASP A 39 -3.94 -7.61 -18.32
CA ASP A 39 -4.15 -7.88 -16.89
C ASP A 39 -4.52 -9.35 -16.63
N ALA A 40 -5.44 -9.92 -17.41
CA ALA A 40 -5.81 -11.33 -17.31
C ALA A 40 -4.64 -12.27 -17.65
N THR A 41 -3.82 -11.90 -18.63
CA THR A 41 -2.65 -12.71 -19.03
C THR A 41 -1.56 -12.67 -17.96
N MET A 42 -1.28 -11.49 -17.38
CA MET A 42 -0.37 -11.36 -16.25
C MET A 42 -0.81 -12.24 -15.07
N GLU A 43 -2.10 -12.21 -14.73
CA GLU A 43 -2.66 -13.03 -13.67
C GLU A 43 -2.50 -14.53 -13.97
N ALA A 44 -2.83 -14.97 -15.20
CA ALA A 44 -2.66 -16.34 -15.63
C ALA A 44 -1.19 -16.81 -15.57
N VAL A 45 -0.24 -15.95 -15.99
CA VAL A 45 1.19 -16.24 -15.91
C VAL A 45 1.64 -16.34 -14.45
N LYS A 46 1.23 -15.41 -13.58
CA LYS A 46 1.58 -15.48 -12.15
C LYS A 46 1.09 -16.79 -11.52
N PHE A 47 -0.15 -17.20 -11.79
CA PHE A 47 -0.69 -18.47 -11.28
C PHE A 47 0.02 -19.68 -11.85
N ALA A 48 0.28 -19.70 -13.16
CA ALA A 48 0.95 -20.81 -13.81
C ALA A 48 2.39 -20.97 -13.28
N VAL A 49 3.17 -19.90 -13.25
CA VAL A 49 4.55 -19.91 -12.73
C VAL A 49 4.57 -20.27 -11.25
N GLY A 50 3.68 -19.68 -10.45
CA GLY A 50 3.61 -19.95 -9.01
C GLY A 50 3.21 -21.39 -8.68
N SER A 51 2.60 -22.12 -9.62
CA SER A 51 2.24 -23.54 -9.46
C SER A 51 3.34 -24.50 -9.94
N CYS A 52 4.39 -23.99 -10.58
CA CYS A 52 5.52 -24.77 -11.07
C CYS A 52 6.55 -25.06 -9.96
N SER A 53 7.26 -26.18 -10.10
CA SER A 53 8.46 -26.52 -9.34
C SER A 53 9.61 -25.55 -9.61
N GLU A 54 10.56 -25.48 -8.70
CA GLU A 54 11.76 -24.64 -8.82
C GLU A 54 12.53 -24.89 -10.13
N ALA A 55 12.64 -26.16 -10.56
CA ALA A 55 13.33 -26.53 -11.79
C ALA A 55 12.63 -25.93 -13.03
N SER A 56 11.31 -26.03 -13.12
CA SER A 56 10.55 -25.45 -14.22
C SER A 56 10.53 -23.92 -14.16
N GLN A 57 10.48 -23.34 -12.95
CA GLN A 57 10.58 -21.89 -12.79
C GLN A 57 11.94 -21.36 -13.28
N ASN A 58 13.05 -22.05 -13.00
CA ASN A 58 14.37 -21.68 -13.53
C ASN A 58 14.38 -21.66 -15.07
N ILE A 59 13.79 -22.67 -15.72
CA ILE A 59 13.68 -22.73 -17.19
C ILE A 59 12.86 -21.53 -17.72
N ILE A 60 11.74 -21.20 -17.06
CA ILE A 60 10.90 -20.06 -17.42
C ILE A 60 11.67 -18.74 -17.26
N VAL A 61 12.42 -18.58 -16.17
CA VAL A 61 13.25 -17.39 -15.91
C VAL A 61 14.31 -17.25 -17.00
N GLU A 62 15.08 -18.30 -17.30
CA GLU A 62 16.11 -18.29 -18.35
C GLU A 62 15.52 -17.89 -19.70
N LYS A 63 14.38 -18.48 -20.09
CA LYS A 63 13.68 -18.13 -21.33
C LYS A 63 13.24 -16.67 -21.35
N THR A 64 12.67 -16.18 -20.24
CA THR A 64 12.20 -14.79 -20.16
C THR A 64 13.36 -13.81 -20.21
N CYS A 65 14.47 -14.12 -19.55
CA CYS A 65 15.72 -13.35 -19.64
C CYS A 65 16.27 -13.33 -21.08
N SER A 66 16.26 -14.46 -21.78
CA SER A 66 16.69 -14.52 -23.19
C SER A 66 15.86 -13.59 -24.09
N ILE A 67 14.53 -13.56 -23.90
CA ILE A 67 13.64 -12.68 -24.65
C ILE A 67 13.94 -11.21 -24.34
N LEU A 68 14.16 -10.86 -23.07
CA LEU A 68 14.54 -9.50 -22.68
C LEU A 68 15.89 -9.07 -23.28
N SER A 69 16.89 -9.94 -23.26
CA SER A 69 18.21 -9.66 -23.84
C SER A 69 18.16 -9.51 -25.36
N SER A 70 17.22 -10.18 -26.03
CA SER A 70 17.02 -10.04 -27.48
C SER A 70 16.32 -8.73 -27.88
N SER A 71 15.66 -8.05 -26.94
CA SER A 71 15.00 -6.78 -27.18
C SER A 71 16.01 -5.64 -27.21
N SER A 72 16.04 -4.91 -28.33
CA SER A 72 16.88 -3.72 -28.48
C SER A 72 16.51 -2.59 -27.53
N TYR A 73 15.31 -2.61 -26.93
CA TYR A 73 14.85 -1.59 -25.99
C TYR A 73 15.43 -1.81 -24.58
N PHE A 74 15.65 -3.08 -24.22
CA PHE A 74 16.20 -3.48 -22.91
C PHE A 74 17.67 -3.85 -22.96
N SER A 75 18.24 -4.09 -24.15
CA SER A 75 19.68 -4.29 -24.34
C SER A 75 20.44 -2.99 -24.06
N VAL A 76 20.91 -2.88 -22.83
CA VAL A 76 22.05 -2.02 -22.47
C VAL A 76 23.17 -2.98 -22.11
N ASP A 77 24.40 -2.74 -22.56
CA ASP A 77 25.51 -3.69 -22.39
C ASP A 77 25.66 -4.13 -20.93
N GLU A 78 25.76 -5.44 -20.70
CA GLU A 78 25.97 -6.07 -19.38
C GLU A 78 27.20 -5.52 -18.63
N TYR A 79 28.14 -4.91 -19.36
CA TYR A 79 29.34 -4.26 -18.81
C TYR A 79 29.15 -2.78 -18.41
N SER A 80 28.00 -2.19 -18.72
CA SER A 80 27.67 -0.78 -18.43
C SER A 80 26.83 -0.61 -17.16
N PHE A 81 26.18 -1.68 -16.69
CA PHE A 81 25.23 -1.65 -15.58
C PHE A 81 25.79 -1.41 -14.17
N PRO A 82 27.04 -1.74 -13.80
CA PRO A 82 27.51 -1.43 -12.45
C PRO A 82 27.75 0.08 -12.23
N THR A 83 27.82 0.88 -13.30
CA THR A 83 28.42 2.22 -13.27
C THR A 83 27.67 3.30 -14.02
N LEU A 84 26.71 3.00 -14.91
CA LEU A 84 25.92 4.06 -15.56
C LEU A 84 24.72 4.48 -14.70
N PRO A 85 24.68 5.73 -14.21
CA PRO A 85 23.51 6.29 -13.54
C PRO A 85 22.33 6.38 -14.50
N ILE A 86 21.10 6.21 -14.00
CA ILE A 86 19.91 6.42 -14.83
C ILE A 86 19.85 7.90 -15.20
N GLU A 87 19.78 8.20 -16.49
CA GLU A 87 19.66 9.56 -17.01
C GLU A 87 18.25 10.10 -16.72
N MET A 88 18.16 11.17 -15.94
CA MET A 88 16.89 11.80 -15.56
C MET A 88 16.17 12.49 -16.74
N GLU A 89 16.89 12.82 -17.81
CA GLU A 89 16.35 13.51 -18.99
C GLU A 89 15.24 12.71 -19.68
N GLY A 90 15.32 11.37 -19.68
CA GLY A 90 14.26 10.47 -20.16
C GLY A 90 13.15 10.15 -19.14
N LEU A 91 13.33 10.47 -17.86
CA LEU A 91 12.32 10.25 -16.80
C LEU A 91 11.41 11.46 -16.57
N LEU A 92 11.87 12.66 -16.94
CA LEU A 92 11.08 13.89 -16.86
C LEU A 92 10.06 13.99 -18.02
N SER A 93 10.32 13.27 -19.11
CA SER A 93 9.47 13.18 -20.29
C SER A 93 8.33 12.17 -20.04
N THR A 94 7.14 12.67 -19.70
CA THR A 94 5.94 11.87 -19.33
C THR A 94 5.47 10.89 -20.41
N ASN A 95 5.96 11.00 -21.65
CA ASN A 95 5.49 10.22 -22.79
C ASN A 95 6.30 8.94 -23.09
N GLU A 96 7.41 8.66 -22.39
CA GLU A 96 8.29 7.54 -22.81
C GLU A 96 7.72 6.14 -22.53
N LEU A 97 6.94 5.96 -21.46
CA LEU A 97 6.27 4.67 -21.23
C LEU A 97 5.12 4.50 -22.23
N GLU A 98 4.38 5.56 -22.53
CA GLU A 98 3.33 5.52 -23.56
C GLU A 98 3.92 5.26 -24.95
N SER A 99 5.09 5.83 -25.27
CA SER A 99 5.82 5.61 -26.52
C SER A 99 6.55 4.27 -26.60
N MET A 100 6.65 3.52 -25.51
CA MET A 100 7.28 2.19 -25.53
C MET A 100 6.45 1.25 -26.42
N PRO A 101 7.08 0.49 -27.35
CA PRO A 101 6.34 -0.42 -28.22
C PRO A 101 5.49 -1.39 -27.43
N ALA A 102 4.29 -1.71 -27.94
CA ALA A 102 3.36 -2.62 -27.30
C ALA A 102 4.02 -3.95 -26.89
N LYS A 103 4.81 -4.54 -27.79
CA LYS A 103 5.57 -5.76 -27.52
C LYS A 103 6.44 -5.65 -26.27
N GLU A 104 7.18 -4.56 -26.12
CA GLU A 104 8.09 -4.35 -24.99
C GLU A 104 7.32 -4.17 -23.66
N LYS A 105 6.14 -3.54 -23.70
CA LYS A 105 5.24 -3.43 -22.53
C LYS A 105 4.80 -4.81 -22.05
N TRP A 106 4.41 -5.66 -22.99
CA TRP A 106 4.02 -7.04 -22.71
C TRP A 106 5.20 -7.85 -22.15
N VAL A 107 6.36 -7.82 -22.80
CA VAL A 107 7.56 -8.52 -22.32
C VAL A 107 7.93 -8.09 -20.91
N LEU A 108 7.97 -6.78 -20.63
CA LEU A 108 8.29 -6.23 -19.30
C LEU A 108 7.28 -6.68 -18.24
N SER A 109 5.98 -6.61 -18.55
CA SER A 109 4.90 -6.99 -17.62
C SER A 109 4.84 -8.48 -17.33
N LEU A 110 5.09 -9.32 -18.35
CA LEU A 110 5.19 -10.76 -18.16
C LEU A 110 6.45 -11.12 -17.39
N PHE A 111 7.56 -10.44 -17.61
CA PHE A 111 8.75 -10.62 -16.79
C PHE A 111 8.50 -10.26 -15.33
N ALA A 112 7.87 -9.11 -15.07
CA ALA A 112 7.45 -8.74 -13.72
C ALA A 112 6.54 -9.81 -13.10
N SER A 113 5.59 -10.36 -13.87
CA SER A 113 4.70 -11.45 -13.45
C SER A 113 5.44 -12.73 -13.08
N VAL A 114 6.42 -13.13 -13.90
CA VAL A 114 7.31 -14.28 -13.62
C VAL A 114 8.02 -14.05 -12.29
N ILE A 115 8.70 -12.91 -12.12
CA ILE A 115 9.45 -12.56 -10.90
C ILE A 115 8.55 -12.53 -9.66
N ILE A 116 7.35 -11.95 -9.77
CA ILE A 116 6.36 -11.90 -8.69
C ILE A 116 5.99 -13.32 -8.23
N ALA A 117 5.87 -14.29 -9.14
CA ALA A 117 5.38 -15.62 -8.85
C ALA A 117 6.43 -16.63 -8.35
N LEU A 118 7.74 -16.30 -8.47
CA LEU A 118 8.81 -17.25 -8.14
C LEU A 118 8.78 -17.74 -6.69
N HIS A 119 9.22 -18.97 -6.47
CA HIS A 119 9.60 -19.45 -5.15
C HIS A 119 10.84 -18.70 -4.63
N PRO A 120 11.00 -18.52 -3.30
CA PRO A 120 12.17 -17.87 -2.73
C PRO A 120 13.51 -18.54 -3.09
N THR A 121 13.49 -19.84 -3.32
CA THR A 121 14.62 -20.72 -3.65
C THR A 121 14.99 -20.71 -5.14
N THR A 122 14.12 -20.20 -6.01
CA THR A 122 14.36 -20.15 -7.45
C THR A 122 15.42 -19.11 -7.78
N HIS A 123 16.39 -19.49 -8.64
CA HIS A 123 17.47 -18.60 -9.04
C HIS A 123 16.97 -17.56 -10.04
N ILE A 124 17.27 -16.29 -9.77
CA ILE A 124 17.03 -15.20 -10.72
C ILE A 124 18.38 -14.88 -11.38
N SER A 125 18.50 -15.17 -12.68
CA SER A 125 19.69 -14.80 -13.46
C SER A 125 19.81 -13.28 -13.58
N ASN A 126 21.01 -12.74 -13.36
CA ASN A 126 21.33 -11.31 -13.48
C ASN A 126 20.36 -10.39 -12.68
N VAL A 127 20.23 -10.65 -11.37
CA VAL A 127 19.41 -9.85 -10.43
C VAL A 127 19.68 -8.35 -10.55
N ARG A 128 20.94 -7.93 -10.75
CA ARG A 128 21.30 -6.51 -10.87
C ARG A 128 20.60 -5.87 -12.07
N ALA A 129 20.69 -6.47 -13.26
CA ALA A 129 20.02 -5.96 -14.45
C ALA A 129 18.49 -5.90 -14.26
N ALA A 130 17.89 -6.92 -13.63
CA ALA A 130 16.47 -6.92 -13.31
C ALA A 130 16.08 -5.75 -12.38
N ILE A 131 16.87 -5.49 -11.33
CA ILE A 131 16.65 -4.36 -10.43
C ILE A 131 16.72 -3.03 -11.21
N HIS A 132 17.77 -2.81 -12.00
CA HIS A 132 17.92 -1.59 -12.79
C HIS A 132 16.76 -1.38 -13.79
N LEU A 133 16.36 -2.43 -14.49
CA LEU A 133 15.24 -2.40 -15.43
C LEU A 133 13.94 -2.03 -14.72
N PHE A 134 13.62 -2.71 -13.62
CA PHE A 134 12.40 -2.43 -12.87
C PHE A 134 12.42 -1.03 -12.23
N MET A 135 13.57 -0.59 -11.70
CA MET A 135 13.75 0.77 -11.19
C MET A 135 13.43 1.83 -12.25
N ARG A 136 14.04 1.72 -13.43
CA ARG A 136 13.81 2.65 -14.54
C ARG A 136 12.35 2.69 -14.99
N THR A 137 11.68 1.53 -15.01
CA THR A 137 10.33 1.41 -15.55
C THR A 137 9.24 1.75 -14.54
N PHE A 138 9.39 1.42 -13.25
CA PHE A 138 8.39 1.83 -12.27
C PHE A 138 8.41 3.34 -12.03
N LEU A 139 9.57 3.99 -12.12
CA LEU A 139 9.68 5.45 -12.00
C LEU A 139 8.89 6.18 -13.11
N LYS A 140 8.64 5.49 -14.23
CA LYS A 140 7.74 5.93 -15.31
C LYS A 140 6.28 5.52 -15.11
N GLY A 141 5.92 4.98 -13.95
CA GLY A 141 4.55 4.57 -13.61
C GLY A 141 4.22 3.08 -13.83
N HIS A 142 5.17 2.23 -14.21
CA HIS A 142 4.92 0.80 -14.41
C HIS A 142 4.80 0.05 -13.06
N ILE A 143 3.58 -0.08 -12.54
CA ILE A 143 3.29 -0.71 -11.23
C ILE A 143 3.79 -2.16 -11.11
N PRO A 144 3.64 -3.05 -12.12
CA PRO A 144 4.15 -4.42 -12.01
C PRO A 144 5.66 -4.49 -11.73
N SER A 145 6.45 -3.53 -12.24
CA SER A 145 7.88 -3.43 -11.92
C SER A 145 8.13 -3.16 -10.43
N ALA A 146 7.35 -2.27 -9.81
CA ALA A 146 7.44 -2.01 -8.37
C ALA A 146 7.07 -3.24 -7.54
N GLN A 147 6.02 -3.96 -7.95
CA GLN A 147 5.59 -5.22 -7.31
C GLN A 147 6.64 -6.33 -7.44
N ALA A 148 7.30 -6.42 -8.61
CA ALA A 148 8.40 -7.34 -8.84
C ALA A 148 9.62 -7.00 -7.97
N LEU A 149 9.99 -5.72 -7.84
CA LEU A 149 11.05 -5.31 -6.90
C LEU A 149 10.72 -5.66 -5.45
N GLY A 150 9.49 -5.42 -5.01
CA GLY A 150 9.00 -5.87 -3.70
C GLY A 150 9.13 -7.37 -3.51
N SER A 151 8.85 -8.16 -4.55
CA SER A 151 9.02 -9.61 -4.55
C SER A 151 10.50 -10.03 -4.51
N ILE A 152 11.38 -9.36 -5.26
CA ILE A 152 12.84 -9.59 -5.24
C ILE A 152 13.38 -9.40 -3.82
N VAL A 153 13.19 -8.23 -3.21
CA VAL A 153 13.75 -7.95 -1.87
C VAL A 153 13.14 -8.84 -0.78
N ASN A 154 11.92 -9.34 -0.98
CA ASN A 154 11.26 -10.27 -0.08
C ASN A 154 11.75 -11.73 -0.22
N LYS A 155 12.21 -12.12 -1.40
CA LYS A 155 12.50 -13.52 -1.75
C LYS A 155 13.97 -13.85 -1.91
N LEU A 156 14.83 -12.87 -2.27
CA LEU A 156 16.27 -13.06 -2.40
C LEU A 156 16.84 -13.82 -1.20
N CYS A 157 17.38 -15.01 -1.43
CA CYS A 157 17.88 -15.86 -0.36
C CYS A 157 19.00 -15.17 0.43
N PRO A 158 19.01 -15.26 1.77
CA PRO A 158 20.24 -15.07 2.51
C PRO A 158 21.21 -16.20 2.12
N ARG A 159 22.47 -15.88 1.83
CA ARG A 159 23.50 -16.85 1.46
C ARG A 159 23.48 -18.04 2.43
N GLN A 160 23.15 -19.24 1.93
CA GLN A 160 23.32 -20.45 2.73
C GLN A 160 24.81 -20.80 2.71
N ASN A 161 25.40 -20.98 3.89
CA ASN A 161 26.78 -21.44 4.02
C ASN A 161 26.91 -22.83 3.40
N GLY A 162 27.48 -22.94 2.20
CA GLY A 162 27.88 -24.23 1.61
C GLY A 162 27.59 -24.43 0.11
N GLU A 163 26.78 -23.59 -0.54
CA GLU A 163 26.54 -23.71 -1.99
C GLU A 163 27.66 -23.06 -2.81
N ARG A 164 28.21 -23.84 -3.74
CA ARG A 164 29.37 -23.46 -4.59
C ARG A 164 29.01 -22.51 -5.73
N VAL A 165 27.75 -22.14 -5.91
CA VAL A 165 27.34 -21.15 -6.91
C VAL A 165 27.11 -19.82 -6.18
N PRO A 166 27.95 -18.80 -6.39
CA PRO A 166 27.73 -17.51 -5.79
C PRO A 166 26.43 -16.94 -6.39
N SER A 167 25.40 -16.72 -5.57
CA SER A 167 24.28 -15.89 -6.00
C SER A 167 24.84 -14.55 -6.49
N ASP A 168 24.49 -14.14 -7.70
CA ASP A 168 25.11 -12.97 -8.33
C ASP A 168 24.96 -11.69 -7.50
N CYS A 169 23.93 -11.56 -6.66
CA CYS A 169 23.66 -10.38 -5.84
C CYS A 169 23.11 -10.77 -4.47
N SER A 170 23.65 -10.19 -3.39
CA SER A 170 23.11 -10.37 -2.03
C SER A 170 21.91 -9.46 -1.75
N LEU A 171 21.13 -9.74 -0.69
CA LEU A 171 20.03 -8.87 -0.27
C LEU A 171 20.50 -7.44 0.03
N GLU A 172 21.59 -7.29 0.77
CA GLU A 172 22.14 -5.98 1.12
C GLU A 172 22.61 -5.23 -0.12
N GLU A 173 23.27 -5.92 -1.06
CA GLU A 173 23.62 -5.33 -2.35
C GLU A 173 22.39 -4.90 -3.14
N ALA A 174 21.32 -5.69 -3.15
CA ALA A 174 20.08 -5.34 -3.84
C ALA A 174 19.41 -4.11 -3.21
N ILE A 175 19.39 -4.03 -1.88
CA ILE A 175 18.90 -2.85 -1.15
C ILE A 175 19.78 -1.64 -1.47
N ASP A 176 21.10 -1.79 -1.41
CA ASP A 176 22.02 -0.70 -1.74
C ASP A 176 21.85 -0.24 -3.19
N LEU A 177 21.67 -1.16 -4.14
CA LEU A 177 21.39 -0.82 -5.54
C LEU A 177 20.10 -0.03 -5.69
N ILE A 178 19.04 -0.38 -4.96
CA ILE A 178 17.74 0.32 -5.00
C ILE A 178 17.87 1.73 -4.41
N PHE A 179 18.44 1.86 -3.21
CA PHE A 179 18.45 3.11 -2.45
C PHE A 179 19.58 4.06 -2.87
N ASN A 180 20.72 3.53 -3.27
CA ASN A 180 21.88 4.30 -3.70
C ASN A 180 22.00 4.41 -5.21
N LEU A 181 20.97 4.03 -5.97
CA LEU A 181 20.94 4.19 -7.42
C LEU A 181 21.16 5.66 -7.75
N SER A 182 22.34 5.99 -8.28
CA SER A 182 22.63 7.35 -8.69
C SER A 182 21.82 7.66 -9.93
N MET A 183 20.93 8.63 -9.85
CA MET A 183 20.27 9.21 -11.02
C MET A 183 21.11 10.44 -11.43
N ARG A 184 21.57 10.53 -12.68
CA ARG A 184 22.33 11.71 -13.14
C ARG A 184 21.34 12.78 -13.56
N TYR A 185 21.41 13.92 -12.88
CA TYR A 185 20.80 15.17 -13.34
C TYR A 185 21.83 15.95 -14.17
N PRO A 186 21.45 16.61 -15.27
CA PRO A 186 22.38 17.47 -15.99
C PRO A 186 22.82 18.63 -15.08
N GLY A 187 24.06 18.58 -14.58
CA GLY A 187 24.75 19.73 -13.98
C GLY A 187 25.17 19.68 -12.49
N LYS A 188 24.76 18.70 -11.65
CA LYS A 188 25.36 18.41 -10.30
C LYS A 188 24.66 17.24 -9.54
N SER A 189 25.44 16.60 -8.66
CA SER A 189 25.13 15.61 -7.59
C SER A 189 24.33 14.34 -7.91
N LYS A 190 24.71 13.25 -7.21
CA LYS A 190 23.99 11.97 -7.15
C LYS A 190 22.66 12.18 -6.42
N ILE A 191 21.54 11.94 -7.11
CA ILE A 191 20.17 12.00 -6.54
C ILE A 191 19.74 10.59 -6.14
N THR A 192 19.23 10.43 -4.92
CA THR A 192 18.69 9.18 -4.37
C THR A 192 17.16 9.11 -4.48
N LEU A 193 16.56 7.94 -4.22
CA LEU A 193 15.10 7.80 -4.19
C LEU A 193 14.43 8.67 -3.13
N SER A 194 15.06 8.85 -1.96
CA SER A 194 14.57 9.78 -0.93
C SER A 194 14.57 11.20 -1.47
N ASP A 195 15.64 11.62 -2.15
CA ASP A 195 15.70 12.96 -2.73
C ASP A 195 14.57 13.18 -3.75
N ILE A 196 14.24 12.18 -4.57
CA ILE A 196 13.10 12.28 -5.50
C ILE A 196 11.78 12.47 -4.75
N CYS A 197 11.56 11.74 -3.65
CA CYS A 197 10.34 11.85 -2.85
C CYS A 197 10.19 13.23 -2.18
N HIS A 198 11.30 13.91 -1.88
CA HIS A 198 11.32 15.20 -1.19
C HIS A 198 11.54 16.42 -2.09
N ALA A 199 12.08 16.25 -3.30
CA ALA A 199 12.51 17.35 -4.13
C ALA A 199 11.33 18.15 -4.69
N ALA A 200 11.09 19.34 -4.12
CA ALA A 200 10.02 20.27 -4.51
C ALA A 200 10.04 20.66 -6.02
N SER A 201 11.18 20.53 -6.70
CA SER A 201 11.35 20.85 -8.13
C SER A 201 11.17 19.65 -9.08
N THR A 202 10.89 18.44 -8.57
CA THR A 202 10.74 17.25 -9.42
C THR A 202 9.31 17.06 -9.93
N ASN A 203 9.17 16.37 -11.07
CA ASN A 203 7.87 16.07 -11.67
C ASN A 203 7.00 15.25 -10.69
N LYS A 204 5.78 15.72 -10.38
CA LYS A 204 4.81 15.05 -9.50
C LYS A 204 4.59 13.58 -9.84
N SER A 205 4.49 13.25 -11.13
CA SER A 205 4.27 11.88 -11.57
C SER A 205 5.42 10.96 -11.19
N LEU A 206 6.65 11.49 -11.23
CA LEU A 206 7.86 10.80 -10.80
C LEU A 206 7.89 10.62 -9.27
N GLN A 207 7.53 11.66 -8.50
CA GLN A 207 7.44 11.57 -7.04
C GLN A 207 6.41 10.53 -6.60
N ILE A 208 5.22 10.55 -7.20
CA ILE A 208 4.16 9.58 -6.94
C ILE A 208 4.64 8.17 -7.28
N SER A 209 5.28 8.00 -8.45
CA SER A 209 5.83 6.70 -8.87
C SER A 209 6.93 6.22 -7.92
N ALA A 210 7.77 7.12 -7.41
CA ALA A 210 8.78 6.82 -6.40
C ALA A 210 8.16 6.38 -5.08
N LEU A 211 7.14 7.10 -4.58
CA LEU A 211 6.42 6.75 -3.36
C LEU A 211 5.73 5.38 -3.47
N VAL A 212 5.03 5.13 -4.58
CA VAL A 212 4.36 3.84 -4.85
C VAL A 212 5.39 2.71 -4.98
N GLY A 213 6.50 2.97 -5.67
CA GLY A 213 7.63 2.04 -5.79
C GLY A 213 8.21 1.65 -4.43
N LEU A 214 8.57 2.66 -3.63
CA LEU A 214 9.05 2.47 -2.25
C LEU A 214 8.04 1.74 -1.38
N ALA A 215 6.73 1.94 -1.58
CA ALA A 215 5.71 1.25 -0.79
C ALA A 215 5.67 -0.25 -1.11
N TRP A 216 5.79 -0.66 -2.38
CA TRP A 216 5.86 -2.09 -2.74
C TRP A 216 7.17 -2.75 -2.29
N ILE A 217 8.30 -2.05 -2.41
CA ILE A 217 9.60 -2.49 -1.89
C ILE A 217 9.54 -2.63 -0.37
N GLY A 218 8.99 -1.62 0.30
CA GLY A 218 8.76 -1.60 1.74
C GLY A 218 7.84 -2.71 2.20
N LYS A 219 6.79 -3.06 1.44
CA LYS A 219 5.91 -4.19 1.74
C LYS A 219 6.69 -5.50 1.75
N GLY A 220 7.54 -5.72 0.74
CA GLY A 220 8.39 -6.90 0.66
C GLY A 220 9.36 -7.02 1.84
N LEU A 221 10.03 -5.92 2.18
CA LEU A 221 10.94 -5.85 3.33
C LEU A 221 10.19 -6.00 4.67
N LEU A 222 9.00 -5.44 4.79
CA LEU A 222 8.15 -5.49 5.98
C LEU A 222 7.68 -6.91 6.26
N MET A 223 7.18 -7.60 5.23
CA MET A 223 6.76 -8.99 5.36
C MET A 223 7.92 -9.89 5.76
N ARG A 224 9.14 -9.66 5.25
CA ARG A 224 10.36 -10.37 5.69
C ARG A 224 10.85 -9.94 7.07
N GLY A 225 10.43 -8.76 7.55
CA GLY A 225 10.81 -8.19 8.85
C GLY A 225 12.21 -7.58 8.86
N HIS A 226 12.60 -6.93 7.77
CA HIS A 226 13.86 -6.21 7.59
C HIS A 226 13.79 -4.78 8.14
N ASP A 227 14.89 -4.26 8.71
CA ASP A 227 14.90 -2.96 9.40
C ASP A 227 14.82 -1.74 8.48
N LYS A 228 15.26 -1.85 7.22
CA LYS A 228 15.20 -0.78 6.21
C LYS A 228 13.80 -0.21 5.96
N VAL A 229 12.74 -0.93 6.37
CA VAL A 229 11.36 -0.42 6.36
C VAL A 229 11.21 0.85 7.19
N LYS A 230 12.00 1.01 8.27
CA LYS A 230 11.99 2.21 9.10
C LYS A 230 12.38 3.44 8.28
N ASP A 231 13.45 3.35 7.49
CA ASP A 231 13.91 4.42 6.60
C ASP A 231 12.84 4.79 5.57
N ILE A 232 12.24 3.78 4.92
CA ILE A 232 11.13 4.00 3.96
C ILE A 232 9.95 4.72 4.62
N THR A 233 9.63 4.31 5.84
CA THR A 233 8.52 4.89 6.59
C THR A 233 8.82 6.33 6.99
N MET A 234 10.07 6.63 7.35
CA MET A 234 10.52 8.00 7.62
C MET A 234 10.42 8.89 6.38
N ILE A 235 10.82 8.40 5.20
CA ILE A 235 10.63 9.12 3.93
C ILE A 235 9.16 9.49 3.73
N PHE A 236 8.21 8.57 3.96
CA PHE A 236 6.79 8.87 3.83
C PHE A 236 6.31 9.90 4.86
N LEU A 237 6.83 9.83 6.09
CA LEU A 237 6.45 10.76 7.16
C LEU A 237 7.03 12.16 6.95
N GLU A 238 8.23 12.26 6.40
CA GLU A 238 8.92 13.51 6.08
C GLU A 238 8.19 14.29 4.99
N CYS A 239 7.45 13.63 4.09
CA CYS A 239 6.53 14.30 3.16
C CYS A 239 5.44 15.14 3.85
N PHE A 240 5.16 14.91 5.15
CA PHE A 240 4.20 15.71 5.91
C PHE A 240 4.83 16.90 6.64
N LEU A 241 6.15 16.95 6.76
CA LEU A 241 6.85 18.01 7.46
C LEU A 241 6.92 19.27 6.58
N PRO A 242 6.83 20.47 7.17
CA PRO A 242 7.03 21.70 6.42
C PRO A 242 8.46 21.73 5.88
N THR A 243 8.63 21.94 4.57
CA THR A 243 9.94 22.21 3.98
C THR A 243 10.46 23.53 4.53
N ASP A 244 11.60 23.49 5.22
CA ASP A 244 12.28 24.67 5.80
C ASP A 244 12.49 25.73 4.71
N GLY A 245 11.60 26.73 4.66
CA GLY A 245 11.63 27.81 3.67
C GLY A 245 10.34 28.62 3.53
N MET A 246 9.17 28.02 3.75
CA MET A 246 7.88 28.72 3.57
C MET A 246 7.31 29.20 4.91
N SER A 247 7.94 30.25 5.43
CA SER A 247 7.31 31.10 6.46
C SER A 247 6.27 32.00 5.80
N SER A 248 5.11 32.10 6.46
CA SER A 248 3.90 32.78 6.01
C SER A 248 4.15 34.18 5.43
N LYS A 249 3.87 34.36 4.15
CA LYS A 249 3.43 35.65 3.58
C LYS A 249 2.24 35.39 2.65
N GLN A 250 1.40 36.41 2.51
CA GLN A 250 0.05 36.35 1.94
C GLN A 250 0.01 35.69 0.55
N ALA A 251 -0.94 34.76 0.39
CA ALA A 251 -1.05 33.89 -0.77
C ALA A 251 -1.34 34.66 -2.07
N SER A 252 -0.39 34.56 -3.00
CA SER A 252 -0.58 34.85 -4.42
C SER A 252 -1.30 33.70 -5.15
N PRO A 253 -1.89 33.90 -6.34
CA PRO A 253 -2.54 32.84 -7.13
C PRO A 253 -1.61 31.68 -7.53
N GLU A 254 -0.30 31.92 -7.57
CA GLU A 254 0.73 30.91 -7.83
C GLU A 254 0.92 29.96 -6.63
N GLU A 255 0.71 30.45 -5.40
CA GLU A 255 0.80 29.65 -4.17
C GLU A 255 -0.38 28.68 -3.98
N GLU A 256 -1.56 28.98 -4.53
CA GLU A 256 -2.71 28.05 -4.51
C GLU A 256 -2.47 26.82 -5.40
N GLN A 257 -1.72 26.95 -6.50
CA GLN A 257 -1.33 25.82 -7.35
C GLN A 257 -0.26 24.96 -6.65
N ASP A 258 0.72 25.57 -6.00
CA ASP A 258 1.75 24.85 -5.23
C ASP A 258 1.20 24.15 -3.98
N GLN A 259 0.22 24.75 -3.29
CA GLN A 259 -0.47 24.10 -2.16
C GLN A 259 -1.30 22.88 -2.60
N ASN A 260 -2.00 22.96 -3.74
CA ASN A 260 -2.71 21.82 -4.32
C ASN A 260 -1.75 20.74 -4.82
N LEU A 261 -0.58 21.14 -5.33
CA LEU A 261 0.48 20.25 -5.80
C LEU A 261 1.07 19.44 -4.64
N HIS A 262 1.49 20.12 -3.57
CA HIS A 262 2.03 19.50 -2.36
C HIS A 262 1.02 18.56 -1.67
N SER A 263 -0.26 18.95 -1.64
CA SER A 263 -1.36 18.13 -1.08
C SER A 263 -1.47 16.75 -1.72
N SER A 264 -1.25 16.66 -3.03
CA SER A 264 -1.33 15.39 -3.74
C SER A 264 -0.20 14.42 -3.40
N VAL A 265 1.04 14.90 -3.29
CA VAL A 265 2.20 14.07 -2.91
C VAL A 265 2.03 13.56 -1.49
N MET A 266 1.63 14.43 -0.55
CA MET A 266 1.29 14.04 0.82
C MET A 266 0.19 12.97 0.87
N LYS A 267 -0.83 13.08 0.02
CA LYS A 267 -1.88 12.06 -0.09
C LYS A 267 -1.33 10.71 -0.53
N TYR A 268 -0.46 10.68 -1.54
CA TYR A 268 0.19 9.44 -1.99
C TYR A 268 1.13 8.88 -0.92
N ALA A 269 1.87 9.72 -0.19
CA ALA A 269 2.69 9.30 0.94
C ALA A 269 1.83 8.68 2.06
N ALA A 270 0.65 9.24 2.34
CA ALA A 270 -0.31 8.65 3.26
C ALA A 270 -0.85 7.30 2.74
N ASP A 271 -1.23 7.24 1.46
CA ASP A 271 -1.75 6.03 0.82
C ASP A 271 -0.68 4.93 0.65
N SER A 272 0.61 5.25 0.69
CA SER A 272 1.70 4.26 0.72
C SER A 272 1.61 3.33 1.94
N PHE A 273 1.11 3.83 3.09
CA PHE A 273 0.88 2.98 4.26
C PHE A 273 -0.18 1.89 4.00
N ARG A 274 -1.14 2.14 3.11
CA ARG A 274 -2.10 1.12 2.66
C ARG A 274 -1.40 -0.01 1.92
N ILE A 275 -0.48 0.32 1.01
CA ILE A 275 0.28 -0.69 0.25
C ILE A 275 1.13 -1.55 1.20
N LEU A 276 1.77 -0.92 2.21
CA LEU A 276 2.54 -1.64 3.22
C LEU A 276 1.69 -2.64 4.02
N MET A 277 0.49 -2.25 4.43
CA MET A 277 -0.29 -2.97 5.44
C MET A 277 -1.41 -3.85 4.90
N SER A 278 -2.09 -3.46 3.83
CA SER A 278 -3.19 -4.23 3.25
C SER A 278 -2.71 -5.52 2.59
N ASP A 279 -3.57 -6.53 2.47
CA ASP A 279 -3.25 -7.69 1.64
C ASP A 279 -3.38 -7.32 0.15
N SER A 280 -2.60 -7.96 -0.72
CA SER A 280 -2.61 -7.69 -2.17
C SER A 280 -2.90 -8.98 -2.93
N GLU A 281 -3.89 -8.96 -3.81
CA GLU A 281 -4.13 -10.10 -4.72
C GLU A 281 -3.06 -10.17 -5.82
N ASP A 282 -2.42 -9.05 -6.15
CA ASP A 282 -1.53 -8.96 -7.31
C ASP A 282 -0.13 -9.53 -7.08
N CYS A 283 0.40 -9.41 -5.85
CA CYS A 283 1.77 -9.82 -5.50
C CYS A 283 1.91 -10.00 -3.98
N LEU A 284 3.03 -10.59 -3.55
CA LEU A 284 3.38 -10.70 -2.11
C LEU A 284 2.25 -11.29 -1.25
N ASN A 285 1.51 -12.25 -1.78
CA ASN A 285 0.50 -13.02 -1.07
C ASN A 285 0.83 -14.52 -1.13
N ARG A 286 0.16 -15.34 -0.33
CA ARG A 286 0.50 -16.77 -0.16
C ARG A 286 0.52 -17.57 -1.47
N ARG A 287 -0.19 -17.16 -2.52
CA ARG A 287 -0.17 -17.84 -3.83
C ARG A 287 1.15 -17.65 -4.56
N PHE A 288 1.88 -16.59 -4.24
CA PHE A 288 3.13 -16.20 -4.86
C PHE A 288 4.30 -16.28 -3.89
N HIS A 289 4.25 -17.20 -2.93
CA HIS A 289 5.39 -17.65 -2.11
C HIS A 289 6.26 -16.56 -1.44
N PRO A 290 5.69 -15.46 -0.88
CA PRO A 290 6.47 -14.49 -0.13
C PRO A 290 7.00 -15.10 1.17
N ILE A 291 8.15 -14.61 1.62
CA ILE A 291 8.61 -14.82 2.99
C ILE A 291 7.79 -13.92 3.92
N ILE A 292 6.97 -14.54 4.77
CA ILE A 292 6.10 -13.84 5.73
C ILE A 292 6.57 -14.13 7.15
N ARG A 293 7.14 -13.11 7.80
CA ARG A 293 7.46 -13.12 9.22
C ARG A 293 6.16 -13.03 10.03
N PRO A 294 5.92 -13.95 10.98
CA PRO A 294 4.72 -13.89 11.82
C PRO A 294 4.59 -12.53 12.52
N LEU A 295 3.34 -12.06 12.65
CA LEU A 295 2.97 -10.85 13.37
C LEU A 295 3.59 -9.55 12.81
N TYR A 296 4.04 -9.52 11.55
CA TYR A 296 4.66 -8.32 10.97
C TYR A 296 3.72 -7.09 11.03
N LYS A 297 2.41 -7.25 10.75
CA LYS A 297 1.41 -6.16 10.85
C LYS A 297 1.30 -5.63 12.28
N GLN A 298 1.22 -6.52 13.28
CA GLN A 298 1.19 -6.13 14.69
C GLN A 298 2.46 -5.37 15.09
N ARG A 299 3.64 -5.86 14.72
CA ARG A 299 4.91 -5.21 15.05
C ARG A 299 5.02 -3.82 14.41
N PHE A 300 4.61 -3.70 13.15
CA PHE A 300 4.60 -2.41 12.47
C PHE A 300 3.65 -1.42 13.13
N PHE A 301 2.42 -1.84 13.45
CA PHE A 301 1.48 -1.03 14.22
C PHE A 301 2.08 -0.55 15.55
N SER A 302 2.71 -1.44 16.33
CA SER A 302 3.34 -1.09 17.61
C SER A 302 4.48 -0.08 17.46
N ILE A 303 5.23 -0.12 16.36
CA ILE A 303 6.28 0.87 16.06
C ILE A 303 5.65 2.22 15.67
N MET A 304 4.61 2.19 14.84
CA MET A 304 4.04 3.40 14.25
C MET A 304 3.14 4.20 15.18
N LEU A 305 2.41 3.55 16.08
CA LEU A 305 1.48 4.22 16.99
C LEU A 305 2.15 5.37 17.80
N PRO A 306 3.27 5.17 18.52
CA PRO A 306 3.92 6.27 19.25
C PRO A 306 4.46 7.36 18.32
N ILE A 307 4.90 7.01 17.11
CA ILE A 307 5.37 7.98 16.11
C ILE A 307 4.22 8.90 15.70
N PHE A 308 3.06 8.33 15.35
CA PHE A 308 1.87 9.12 15.01
C PHE A 308 1.43 10.02 16.16
N GLN A 309 1.39 9.51 17.40
CA GLN A 309 1.08 10.32 18.58
C GLN A 309 2.00 11.54 18.70
N SER A 310 3.30 11.35 18.51
CA SER A 310 4.27 12.45 18.56
C SER A 310 4.06 13.48 17.45
N LEU A 311 3.67 13.03 16.26
CA LEU A 311 3.43 13.90 15.11
C LEU A 311 2.11 14.67 15.23
N PHE A 312 1.05 14.06 15.77
CA PHE A 312 -0.22 14.75 16.00
C PHE A 312 -0.09 15.93 16.96
N VAL A 313 0.76 15.80 18.00
CA VAL A 313 1.05 16.89 18.95
C VAL A 313 1.80 18.05 18.30
N LYS A 314 2.66 17.77 17.31
CA LYS A 314 3.49 18.77 16.62
C LYS A 314 2.82 19.38 15.39
N CYS A 315 1.70 18.83 14.95
CA CYS A 315 1.06 19.23 13.71
C CYS A 315 0.09 20.39 13.93
N ASP A 316 0.35 21.53 13.29
CA ASP A 316 -0.51 22.72 13.38
C ASP A 316 -1.49 22.85 12.19
N SER A 317 -1.07 22.44 10.99
CA SER A 317 -1.87 22.54 9.76
C SER A 317 -3.03 21.53 9.73
N SER A 318 -4.24 22.02 9.44
CA SER A 318 -5.43 21.17 9.27
C SER A 318 -5.30 20.16 8.13
N LEU A 319 -4.67 20.55 7.01
CA LEU A 319 -4.46 19.68 5.86
C LEU A 319 -3.48 18.55 6.22
N THR A 320 -2.32 18.90 6.78
CA THR A 320 -1.31 17.94 7.21
C THR A 320 -1.89 16.98 8.24
N ARG A 321 -2.67 17.48 9.20
CA ARG A 321 -3.33 16.65 10.22
C ARG A 321 -4.29 15.64 9.59
N SER A 322 -5.11 16.05 8.62
CA SER A 322 -6.01 15.16 7.89
C SER A 322 -5.26 14.04 7.15
N LEU A 323 -4.17 14.39 6.47
CA LEU A 323 -3.36 13.43 5.72
C LEU A 323 -2.55 12.49 6.64
N LEU A 324 -2.11 12.98 7.79
CA LEU A 324 -1.48 12.15 8.82
C LEU A 324 -2.49 11.17 9.45
N TYR A 325 -3.73 11.60 9.68
CA TYR A 325 -4.81 10.70 10.11
C TYR A 325 -5.17 9.67 9.04
N ARG A 326 -5.01 9.99 7.74
CA ARG A 326 -5.16 9.01 6.65
C ARG A 326 -4.06 7.94 6.72
N ALA A 327 -2.80 8.34 6.92
CA ALA A 327 -1.70 7.39 7.13
C ALA A 327 -1.94 6.50 8.35
N PHE A 328 -2.34 7.10 9.48
CA PHE A 328 -2.71 6.38 10.69
C PHE A 328 -3.86 5.38 10.45
N ALA A 329 -4.92 5.79 9.74
CA ALA A 329 -6.06 4.93 9.44
C ALA A 329 -5.65 3.69 8.64
N HIS A 330 -4.79 3.85 7.62
CA HIS A 330 -4.27 2.72 6.83
C HIS A 330 -3.47 1.73 7.67
N VAL A 331 -2.78 2.17 8.72
CA VAL A 331 -2.05 1.28 9.63
C VAL A 331 -2.99 0.57 10.61
N VAL A 332 -3.91 1.30 11.22
CA VAL A 332 -4.76 0.78 12.30
C VAL A 332 -5.83 -0.16 11.78
N CYS A 333 -6.44 0.14 10.63
CA CYS A 333 -7.49 -0.72 10.05
C CYS A 333 -6.98 -2.10 9.64
N GLU A 334 -5.68 -2.21 9.35
CA GLU A 334 -5.01 -3.43 8.92
C GLU A 334 -4.30 -4.17 10.07
N ALA A 335 -4.27 -3.58 11.27
CA ALA A 335 -3.68 -4.20 12.44
C ALA A 335 -4.59 -5.32 12.99
N PRO A 336 -4.03 -6.46 13.44
CA PRO A 336 -4.84 -7.50 14.09
C PRO A 336 -5.59 -6.94 15.30
N LEU A 337 -6.87 -7.30 15.47
CA LEU A 337 -7.71 -6.78 16.55
C LEU A 337 -7.08 -6.98 17.94
N ILE A 338 -6.39 -8.10 18.17
CA ILE A 338 -5.68 -8.35 19.44
C ILE A 338 -4.61 -7.30 19.77
N ALA A 339 -3.92 -6.77 18.75
CA ALA A 339 -2.93 -5.72 18.91
C ALA A 339 -3.60 -4.36 19.19
N VAL A 340 -4.70 -4.09 18.48
CA VAL A 340 -5.53 -2.90 18.67
C VAL A 340 -6.08 -2.85 20.11
N LEU A 341 -6.61 -3.96 20.62
CA LEU A 341 -7.14 -4.07 21.98
C LEU A 341 -6.08 -3.79 23.04
N GLY A 342 -4.84 -4.27 22.82
CA GLY A 342 -3.72 -4.01 23.73
C GLY A 342 -3.38 -2.52 23.91
N GLU A 343 -3.75 -1.68 22.93
CA GLU A 343 -3.49 -0.23 22.95
C GLU A 343 -4.79 0.61 22.99
N ALA A 344 -5.95 0.00 23.25
CA ALA A 344 -7.26 0.63 23.11
C ALA A 344 -7.39 1.98 23.86
N LYS A 345 -6.87 2.07 25.09
CA LYS A 345 -6.91 3.30 25.90
C LYS A 345 -6.26 4.49 25.21
N LYS A 346 -5.13 4.26 24.53
CA LYS A 346 -4.39 5.30 23.80
C LYS A 346 -4.99 5.55 22.41
N LEU A 347 -5.61 4.53 21.84
CA LEU A 347 -6.06 4.52 20.46
C LEU A 347 -7.45 5.14 20.27
N ILE A 348 -8.38 4.94 21.21
CA ILE A 348 -9.76 5.43 21.09
C ILE A 348 -9.84 6.93 20.79
N PRO A 349 -9.11 7.83 21.49
CA PRO A 349 -9.16 9.26 21.17
C PRO A 349 -8.73 9.55 19.72
N LEU A 350 -7.67 8.88 19.25
CA LEU A 350 -7.17 9.03 17.88
C LEU A 350 -8.15 8.49 16.83
N LEU A 351 -8.83 7.37 17.12
CA LEU A 351 -9.87 6.81 16.26
C LEU A 351 -11.05 7.77 16.13
N VAL A 352 -11.52 8.32 17.25
CA VAL A 352 -12.63 9.28 17.26
C VAL A 352 -12.27 10.53 16.47
N ASP A 353 -11.08 11.10 16.70
CA ASP A 353 -10.60 12.26 15.96
C ASP A 353 -10.55 11.98 14.45
N ALA A 354 -10.01 10.82 14.06
CA ALA A 354 -9.94 10.42 12.66
C ALA A 354 -11.34 10.27 12.02
N ILE A 355 -12.28 9.60 12.69
CA ILE A 355 -13.66 9.43 12.22
C ILE A 355 -14.34 10.80 12.04
N LEU A 356 -14.18 11.71 13.00
CA LEU A 356 -14.75 13.06 12.93
C LEU A 356 -14.13 13.92 11.83
N ILE A 357 -12.85 13.74 11.54
CA ILE A 357 -12.18 14.40 10.41
C ILE A 357 -12.76 13.89 9.09
N PHE A 358 -12.86 12.57 8.92
CA PHE A 358 -13.38 11.97 7.69
C PHE A 358 -14.91 12.07 7.53
N SER A 359 -15.65 12.43 8.58
CA SER A 359 -17.10 12.66 8.47
C SER A 359 -17.48 13.98 7.80
N LYS A 360 -16.52 14.86 7.51
CA LYS A 360 -16.76 16.20 6.95
C LYS A 360 -17.07 16.21 5.45
N ASP A 361 -16.57 15.22 4.71
CA ASP A 361 -16.75 15.10 3.27
C ASP A 361 -16.98 13.63 2.85
N ASP A 362 -17.13 13.39 1.55
CA ASP A 362 -17.30 12.05 0.96
C ASP A 362 -15.99 11.40 0.52
N ALA A 363 -14.88 12.15 0.46
CA ALA A 363 -13.59 11.68 -0.03
C ALA A 363 -12.93 10.67 0.92
N GLY A 364 -13.28 10.72 2.21
CA GLY A 364 -12.79 9.82 3.26
C GLY A 364 -13.73 8.69 3.66
N LYS A 365 -14.88 8.50 2.98
CA LYS A 365 -15.96 7.62 3.47
C LYS A 365 -15.55 6.17 3.75
N ASP A 366 -14.71 5.58 2.89
CA ASP A 366 -14.29 4.18 3.06
C ASP A 366 -13.34 4.03 4.26
N LEU A 367 -12.45 5.00 4.47
CA LEU A 367 -11.58 5.04 5.65
C LEU A 367 -12.37 5.29 6.93
N MET A 368 -13.35 6.20 6.88
CA MET A 368 -14.26 6.44 8.00
C MET A 368 -14.97 5.14 8.40
N TYR A 369 -15.49 4.39 7.42
CA TYR A 369 -16.15 3.12 7.68
C TYR A 369 -15.19 2.09 8.27
N SER A 370 -13.99 1.93 7.73
CA SER A 370 -12.98 1.02 8.28
C SER A 370 -12.60 1.36 9.72
N LEU A 371 -12.41 2.65 10.03
CA LEU A 371 -12.13 3.11 11.40
C LEU A 371 -13.31 2.82 12.34
N LEU A 372 -14.54 2.99 11.86
CA LEU A 372 -15.75 2.67 12.63
C LEU A 372 -15.85 1.16 12.90
N LEU A 373 -15.41 0.30 11.97
CA LEU A 373 -15.31 -1.15 12.20
C LEU A 373 -14.25 -1.49 13.25
N VAL A 374 -13.11 -0.81 13.25
CA VAL A 374 -12.10 -0.97 14.30
C VAL A 374 -12.68 -0.58 15.66
N LEU A 375 -13.34 0.58 15.74
CA LEU A 375 -14.01 1.04 16.96
C LEU A 375 -15.06 0.01 17.41
N SER A 376 -15.91 -0.47 16.50
CA SER A 376 -16.88 -1.54 16.77
C SER A 376 -16.21 -2.79 17.34
N GLY A 377 -15.06 -3.21 16.79
CA GLY A 377 -14.29 -4.35 17.31
C GLY A 377 -13.84 -4.15 18.75
N ILE A 378 -13.40 -2.95 19.12
CA ILE A 378 -13.03 -2.59 20.50
C ILE A 378 -14.26 -2.63 21.42
N LEU A 379 -15.41 -2.11 20.96
CA LEU A 379 -16.65 -2.07 21.74
C LEU A 379 -17.18 -3.48 22.06
N MET A 380 -17.05 -4.42 21.13
CA MET A 380 -17.60 -5.77 21.29
C MET A 380 -16.69 -6.72 22.06
N ASP A 381 -15.42 -6.37 22.26
CA ASP A 381 -14.46 -7.21 22.98
C ASP A 381 -14.36 -6.82 24.47
N LYS A 382 -14.31 -7.83 25.34
CA LYS A 382 -14.22 -7.63 26.79
C LYS A 382 -12.95 -6.88 27.21
N ASN A 383 -11.84 -7.08 26.50
CA ASN A 383 -10.57 -6.41 26.80
C ASN A 383 -10.58 -4.93 26.40
N GLY A 384 -11.52 -4.51 25.54
CA GLY A 384 -11.71 -3.11 25.16
C GLY A 384 -12.62 -2.32 26.10
N GLN A 385 -13.44 -3.00 26.91
CA GLN A 385 -14.53 -2.39 27.70
C GLN A 385 -14.05 -1.28 28.63
N ASP A 386 -12.96 -1.47 29.38
CA ASP A 386 -12.45 -0.44 30.29
C ASP A 386 -12.09 0.85 29.53
N ALA A 387 -11.44 0.71 28.38
CA ALA A 387 -11.06 1.85 27.54
C ALA A 387 -12.30 2.57 26.97
N VAL A 388 -13.34 1.82 26.61
CA VAL A 388 -14.61 2.35 26.12
C VAL A 388 -15.35 3.10 27.23
N ILE A 389 -15.41 2.54 28.44
CA ILE A 389 -16.05 3.15 29.61
C ILE A 389 -15.42 4.49 29.95
N ASP A 390 -14.08 4.57 29.94
CA ASP A 390 -13.33 5.79 30.24
C ASP A 390 -13.58 6.89 29.19
N ASN A 391 -13.88 6.52 27.94
CA ASN A 391 -14.06 7.44 26.81
C ASN A 391 -15.51 7.54 26.31
N ALA A 392 -16.49 7.07 27.09
CA ALA A 392 -17.86 6.86 26.63
C ALA A 392 -18.52 8.11 25.99
N SER A 393 -18.34 9.29 26.59
CA SER A 393 -18.89 10.56 26.08
C SER A 393 -18.36 10.90 24.69
N MET A 394 -17.04 10.78 24.50
CA MET A 394 -16.38 11.10 23.24
C MET A 394 -16.82 10.14 22.13
N ILE A 395 -16.89 8.84 22.45
CA ILE A 395 -17.38 7.80 21.53
C ILE A 395 -18.84 8.07 21.14
N ILE A 396 -19.71 8.35 22.10
CA ILE A 396 -21.14 8.61 21.84
C ILE A 396 -21.31 9.82 20.91
N ASN A 397 -20.59 10.92 21.15
CA ASN A 397 -20.64 12.09 20.29
C ASN A 397 -20.18 11.77 18.85
N CYS A 398 -19.12 10.99 18.71
CA CYS A 398 -18.63 10.51 17.42
C CYS A 398 -19.67 9.65 16.69
N LEU A 399 -20.32 8.73 17.40
CA LEU A 399 -21.34 7.85 16.83
C LEU A 399 -22.60 8.62 16.45
N ILE A 400 -23.01 9.63 17.23
CA ILE A 400 -24.12 10.53 16.88
C ILE A 400 -23.87 11.22 15.53
N SER A 401 -22.63 11.70 15.30
CA SER A 401 -22.26 12.25 13.98
C SER A 401 -22.37 11.17 12.88
N SER A 402 -21.84 9.98 13.16
CA SER A 402 -21.81 8.86 12.22
C SER A 402 -23.19 8.38 11.77
N ILE A 403 -24.19 8.33 12.66
CA ILE A 403 -25.55 7.90 12.30
C ILE A 403 -26.29 8.90 11.41
N THR A 404 -25.85 10.16 11.38
CA THR A 404 -26.39 11.19 10.48
C THR A 404 -25.59 11.37 9.20
N TYR A 405 -24.52 10.59 9.00
CA TYR A 405 -23.62 10.74 7.86
C TYR A 405 -24.32 10.41 6.52
N PRO A 406 -24.43 11.37 5.59
CA PRO A 406 -25.29 11.20 4.42
C PRO A 406 -24.69 10.28 3.35
N HIS A 407 -23.35 10.21 3.23
CA HIS A 407 -22.68 9.67 2.04
C HIS A 407 -22.53 8.14 2.03
N MET A 408 -22.72 7.45 3.15
CA MET A 408 -22.52 6.00 3.23
C MET A 408 -23.51 5.32 4.20
N MET A 409 -24.33 4.41 3.68
CA MET A 409 -25.33 3.68 4.47
C MET A 409 -24.70 2.77 5.53
N PRO A 410 -23.66 1.94 5.24
CA PRO A 410 -23.01 1.11 6.24
C PRO A 410 -22.46 1.88 7.45
N VAL A 411 -22.00 3.12 7.26
CA VAL A 411 -21.54 3.99 8.36
C VAL A 411 -22.69 4.29 9.32
N ARG A 412 -23.88 4.60 8.81
CA ARG A 412 -25.06 4.89 9.64
C ARG A 412 -25.54 3.64 10.37
N GLU A 413 -25.60 2.51 9.67
CA GLU A 413 -25.99 1.21 10.24
C GLU A 413 -25.03 0.80 11.37
N THR A 414 -23.72 0.75 11.10
CA THR A 414 -22.72 0.39 12.11
C THR A 414 -22.68 1.40 13.25
N GLY A 415 -22.88 2.70 12.97
CA GLY A 415 -22.98 3.73 14.00
C GLY A 415 -24.13 3.46 14.98
N LEU A 416 -25.29 3.02 14.49
CA LEU A 416 -26.44 2.63 15.32
C LEU A 416 -26.17 1.34 16.11
N GLN A 417 -25.52 0.35 15.50
CA GLN A 417 -25.12 -0.88 16.18
C GLN A 417 -24.14 -0.60 17.33
N CYS A 418 -23.17 0.30 17.11
CA CYS A 418 -22.26 0.77 18.13
C CYS A 418 -23.00 1.53 19.24
N LEU A 419 -23.92 2.45 18.92
CA LEU A 419 -24.73 3.13 19.95
C LEU A 419 -25.58 2.14 20.75
N PHE A 420 -26.15 1.14 20.10
CA PHE A 420 -26.87 0.06 20.79
C PHE A 420 -25.94 -0.65 21.78
N ALA A 421 -24.73 -1.03 21.38
CA ALA A 421 -23.75 -1.64 22.28
C ALA A 421 -23.32 -0.71 23.43
N MET A 422 -23.19 0.59 23.18
CA MET A 422 -22.88 1.57 24.23
C MET A 422 -23.97 1.62 25.31
N SER A 423 -25.23 1.28 25.00
CA SER A 423 -26.32 1.27 26.01
C SER A 423 -26.14 0.22 27.11
N THR A 424 -25.27 -0.78 26.93
CA THR A 424 -25.02 -1.83 27.93
C THR A 424 -23.92 -1.47 28.93
N LEU A 425 -23.27 -0.31 28.77
CA LEU A 425 -22.24 0.17 29.69
C LEU A 425 -22.84 0.60 31.04
N PRO A 426 -22.01 0.78 32.10
CA PRO A 426 -22.50 1.20 33.41
C PRO A 426 -23.37 2.45 33.36
N HIS A 427 -24.52 2.40 34.04
CA HIS A 427 -25.54 3.45 34.01
C HIS A 427 -24.99 4.86 34.26
N THR A 428 -24.06 4.98 35.21
CA THR A 428 -23.40 6.24 35.58
C THR A 428 -22.66 6.93 34.44
N ARG A 429 -22.25 6.17 33.41
CA ARG A 429 -21.53 6.69 32.24
C ARG A 429 -22.45 7.06 31.09
N VAL A 430 -23.55 6.33 30.90
CA VAL A 430 -24.41 6.47 29.72
C VAL A 430 -25.64 7.32 29.95
N TYR A 431 -26.22 7.28 31.15
CA TYR A 431 -27.45 8.00 31.47
C TYR A 431 -27.37 9.52 31.22
N PRO A 432 -26.26 10.22 31.55
CA PRO A 432 -26.14 11.65 31.26
C PRO A 432 -26.26 12.01 29.76
N LEU A 433 -25.95 11.06 28.88
CA LEU A 433 -25.94 11.25 27.43
C LEU A 433 -27.25 10.78 26.76
N ARG A 434 -28.14 10.14 27.52
CA ARG A 434 -29.38 9.50 27.03
C ARG A 434 -30.23 10.44 26.18
N THR A 435 -30.49 11.65 26.68
CA THR A 435 -31.34 12.62 25.99
C THR A 435 -30.77 12.99 24.63
N GLN A 436 -29.46 13.24 24.56
CA GLN A 436 -28.76 13.60 23.33
C GLN A 436 -28.81 12.44 22.32
N VAL A 437 -28.60 11.21 22.76
CA VAL A 437 -28.66 10.02 21.90
C VAL A 437 -30.06 9.80 21.35
N LEU A 438 -31.10 9.90 22.17
CA LEU A 438 -32.49 9.72 21.72
C LEU A 438 -32.90 10.80 20.70
N GLN A 439 -32.46 12.05 20.90
CA GLN A 439 -32.69 13.12 19.93
C GLN A 439 -31.97 12.86 18.59
N ALA A 440 -30.75 12.32 18.63
CA ALA A 440 -30.02 11.96 17.42
C ALA A 440 -30.69 10.81 16.66
N ILE A 441 -31.07 9.73 17.36
CA ILE A 441 -31.73 8.57 16.75
C ILE A 441 -33.07 8.97 16.13
N ALA A 442 -33.82 9.89 16.74
CA ALA A 442 -35.09 10.37 16.19
C ALA A 442 -34.96 10.91 14.76
N ARG A 443 -33.82 11.51 14.41
CA ARG A 443 -33.55 12.03 13.04
C ARG A 443 -33.32 10.93 12.00
N VAL A 444 -32.97 9.73 12.45
CA VAL A 444 -32.58 8.60 11.59
C VAL A 444 -33.69 7.53 11.50
N LEU A 445 -34.78 7.69 12.27
CA LEU A 445 -35.95 6.80 12.18
C LEU A 445 -36.60 6.82 10.79
N ASP A 446 -36.51 7.95 10.09
CA ASP A 446 -37.02 8.14 8.72
C ASP A 446 -35.91 8.00 7.66
N ASP A 447 -34.80 7.29 7.97
CA ASP A 447 -33.73 7.04 6.99
C ASP A 447 -34.29 6.38 5.72
N PRO A 448 -33.83 6.75 4.50
CA PRO A 448 -34.31 6.15 3.26
C PRO A 448 -34.14 4.62 3.20
N LYS A 449 -33.18 4.05 3.94
CA LYS A 449 -32.83 2.63 3.88
C LYS A 449 -33.47 1.86 5.04
N ARG A 450 -34.20 0.78 4.69
CA ARG A 450 -34.93 -0.06 5.65
C ARG A 450 -34.03 -0.64 6.75
N VAL A 451 -32.83 -1.10 6.39
CA VAL A 451 -31.88 -1.68 7.34
C VAL A 451 -31.47 -0.69 8.44
N VAL A 452 -31.24 0.57 8.06
CA VAL A 452 -30.91 1.65 9.00
C VAL A 452 -32.11 1.96 9.90
N ARG A 453 -33.33 2.04 9.35
CA ARG A 453 -34.54 2.26 10.17
C ARG A 453 -34.78 1.17 11.20
N LEU A 454 -34.55 -0.10 10.83
CA LEU A 454 -34.70 -1.24 11.75
C LEU A 454 -33.72 -1.13 12.92
N GLU A 455 -32.45 -0.84 12.63
CA GLU A 455 -31.44 -0.67 13.68
C GLU A 455 -31.69 0.58 14.53
N ALA A 456 -32.22 1.66 13.93
CA ALA A 456 -32.60 2.87 14.66
C ALA A 456 -33.73 2.60 15.67
N VAL A 457 -34.74 1.82 15.30
CA VAL A 457 -35.82 1.40 16.22
C VAL A 457 -35.25 0.58 17.37
N ARG A 458 -34.40 -0.41 17.08
CA ARG A 458 -33.76 -1.26 18.08
C ARG A 458 -32.89 -0.45 19.05
N CYS A 459 -32.05 0.43 18.53
CA CYS A 459 -31.19 1.32 19.31
C CYS A 459 -32.03 2.26 20.18
N ARG A 460 -33.08 2.88 19.62
CA ARG A 460 -33.98 3.76 20.38
C ARG A 460 -34.61 3.03 21.57
N GLN A 461 -35.07 1.79 21.38
CA GLN A 461 -35.68 1.00 22.46
C GLN A 461 -34.69 0.81 23.61
N ALA A 462 -33.48 0.32 23.32
CA ALA A 462 -32.45 0.07 24.34
C ALA A 462 -32.13 1.33 25.16
N TRP A 463 -31.93 2.47 24.50
CA TRP A 463 -31.66 3.75 25.17
C TRP A 463 -32.88 4.31 25.92
N SER A 464 -34.10 4.00 25.48
CA SER A 464 -35.32 4.45 26.18
C SER A 464 -35.49 3.75 27.53
N PHE A 465 -35.03 2.49 27.64
CA PHE A 465 -35.10 1.66 28.84
C PHE A 465 -33.99 1.95 29.87
N LEU A 466 -33.05 2.87 29.58
CA LEU A 466 -32.15 3.40 30.60
C LEU A 466 -32.98 4.26 31.56
N CYS A 467 -33.23 3.76 32.77
CA CYS A 467 -34.06 4.37 33.82
C CYS A 467 -33.22 4.97 34.93
#